data_AF-A0AAJ4YCC7-F1
#
_entry.id   AF-A0AAJ4YCC7-F1
#
_cell.length_a   1.000
_cell.length_b   1.000
_cell.length_c   1.000
_cell.angle_alpha   90.00
_cell.angle_beta   90.00
_cell.angle_gamma   90.00
#
_symmetry.space_group_name_H-M   'P 1'
#
loop_
_entity.id
_entity.type
_entity.pdbx_description
1 polymer ?
#
loop_
_entity_poly.entity_id
_entity_poly.type
_entity_poly.pdbx_seq_one_letter_code
_entity_poly.pdbx_strand_id
1 'polypeptide(L)'
;MTLLGLVQHLTEVERNWFQRVFAGQDLPPVFGESNLDGFVLLPDRALDEVMAVWQAEIARGRELIADASLDDSGRLSEQEAGHVGDQGVSLRWIMVHMIEEYARHNGHADVIRERIDGVTGA
;
A
#
# COMPACT_ATOMS: atom_id res chain seq x y z
N MET A 1 2.03 -11.67 11.14
CA MET A 1 1.44 -11.38 9.81
C MET A 1 0.24 -12.28 9.60
N THR A 2 -0.89 -11.73 9.17
CA THR A 2 -2.15 -12.43 8.91
C THR A 2 -2.73 -11.97 7.57
N LEU A 3 -3.73 -12.68 7.02
CA LEU A 3 -4.39 -12.25 5.78
C LEU A 3 -5.03 -10.86 5.92
N LEU A 4 -5.72 -10.59 7.03
CA LEU A 4 -6.31 -9.28 7.27
C LEU A 4 -5.24 -8.19 7.42
N GLY A 5 -4.12 -8.49 8.10
CA GLY A 5 -3.00 -7.57 8.22
C GLY A 5 -2.31 -7.28 6.88
N LEU A 6 -2.31 -8.22 5.93
CA LEU A 6 -1.81 -7.97 4.57
C LEU A 6 -2.70 -6.96 3.82
N VAL A 7 -4.03 -7.06 3.95
CA VAL A 7 -4.94 -6.08 3.33
C VAL A 7 -4.78 -4.71 3.97
N GLN A 8 -4.64 -4.63 5.30
CA GLN A 8 -4.37 -3.38 6.01
C GLN A 8 -3.04 -2.75 5.56
N HIS A 9 -1.97 -3.54 5.48
CA HIS A 9 -0.69 -3.10 4.93
C HIS A 9 -0.84 -2.53 3.51
N LEU A 10 -1.45 -3.29 2.59
CA LEU A 10 -1.63 -2.84 1.20
C LEU A 10 -2.50 -1.58 1.09
N THR A 11 -3.43 -1.37 2.00
CA THR A 11 -4.21 -0.12 2.09
C THR A 11 -3.33 1.07 2.44
N GLU A 12 -2.40 0.91 3.39
CA GLU A 12 -1.45 1.96 3.75
C GLU A 12 -0.45 2.23 2.61
N VAL A 13 0.00 1.18 1.92
CA VAL A 13 0.87 1.27 0.73
C VAL A 13 0.20 2.09 -0.39
N GLU A 14 -1.07 1.81 -0.69
CA GLU A 14 -1.87 2.57 -1.67
C GLU A 14 -1.96 4.06 -1.31
N ARG A 15 -2.29 4.37 -0.04
CA ARG A 15 -2.34 5.76 0.44
C ARG A 15 -0.97 6.42 0.34
N ASN A 16 0.08 5.75 0.78
CA ASN A 16 1.41 6.34 0.79
C ASN A 16 1.85 6.73 -0.62
N TRP A 17 1.81 5.81 -1.57
CA TRP A 17 2.38 6.04 -2.88
C TRP A 17 1.58 6.99 -3.75
N PHE A 18 0.25 6.87 -3.76
CA PHE A 18 -0.57 7.71 -4.65
C PHE A 18 -0.98 9.04 -4.02
N GLN A 19 -1.28 9.07 -2.72
CA GLN A 19 -1.74 10.29 -2.07
C GLN A 19 -0.60 11.08 -1.45
N ARG A 20 0.27 10.45 -0.64
CA ARG A 20 1.35 11.17 0.04
C ARG A 20 2.51 11.49 -0.90
N VAL A 21 3.02 10.49 -1.61
CA VAL A 21 4.20 10.64 -2.47
C VAL A 21 3.84 11.30 -3.79
N PHE A 22 2.92 10.72 -4.57
CA PHE A 22 2.59 11.24 -5.89
C PHE A 22 1.81 12.56 -5.82
N ALA A 23 0.69 12.60 -5.09
CA ALA A 23 -0.14 13.81 -4.98
C ALA A 23 0.35 14.82 -3.92
N GLY A 24 1.38 14.49 -3.13
CA GLY A 24 1.97 15.41 -2.15
C GLY A 24 1.05 15.76 -0.97
N GLN A 25 0.07 14.91 -0.66
CA GLN A 25 -0.91 15.17 0.39
C GLN A 25 -0.38 14.78 1.77
N ASP A 26 -0.56 15.66 2.75
CA ASP A 26 -0.27 15.36 4.15
C ASP A 26 -1.48 14.65 4.78
N LEU A 27 -1.44 13.32 4.80
CA LEU A 27 -2.53 12.48 5.30
C LEU A 27 -2.04 11.58 6.43
N PRO A 28 -2.85 11.38 7.49
CA PRO A 28 -2.50 10.45 8.56
C PRO A 28 -2.52 8.99 8.07
N PRO A 29 -1.87 8.07 8.81
CA PRO A 29 -2.01 6.63 8.62
C PRO A 29 -3.46 6.20 8.64
N VAL A 30 -3.83 5.26 7.76
CA VAL A 30 -5.20 4.74 7.62
C VAL A 30 -5.67 4.10 8.93
N PHE A 31 -4.79 3.35 9.58
CA PHE A 31 -5.09 2.56 10.78
C PHE A 31 -4.49 3.17 12.06
N GLY A 32 -4.19 4.46 12.05
CA GLY A 32 -3.69 5.21 13.21
C GLY A 32 -2.18 5.17 13.38
N GLU A 33 -1.66 6.10 14.19
CA GLU A 33 -0.21 6.35 14.34
C GLU A 33 0.59 5.19 14.93
N SER A 34 -0.07 4.29 15.67
CA SER A 34 0.55 3.08 16.21
C SER A 34 0.67 1.94 15.20
N ASN A 35 0.15 2.10 13.98
CA ASN A 35 0.10 1.06 12.95
C ASN A 35 0.58 1.59 11.59
N LEU A 36 1.76 2.22 11.59
CA LEU A 36 2.33 2.87 10.41
C LEU A 36 2.57 1.94 9.23
N ASP A 37 2.81 0.65 9.49
CA ASP A 37 3.01 -0.37 8.45
C ASP A 37 1.74 -1.16 8.13
N GLY A 38 0.62 -0.90 8.81
CA GLY A 38 -0.64 -1.59 8.59
C GLY A 38 -0.66 -3.08 9.00
N PHE A 39 0.39 -3.64 9.61
CA PHE A 39 0.39 -5.07 9.99
C PHE A 39 -0.24 -5.35 11.35
N VAL A 40 -0.37 -4.35 12.22
CA VAL A 40 -0.97 -4.50 13.55
C VAL A 40 -2.47 -4.64 13.40
N LEU A 41 -2.98 -5.83 13.75
CA LEU A 41 -4.42 -6.07 13.75
C LEU A 41 -5.11 -5.20 14.80
N LEU A 42 -6.08 -4.42 14.33
CA LEU A 42 -7.03 -3.71 15.18
C LEU A 42 -8.23 -4.65 15.47
N PRO A 43 -8.38 -5.16 16.71
CA PRO A 43 -9.33 -6.23 17.04
C PRO A 43 -10.80 -5.82 16.91
N ASP A 44 -11.07 -4.53 16.73
CA ASP A 44 -12.38 -3.91 16.60
C ASP A 44 -12.82 -3.68 15.14
N ARG A 45 -11.97 -3.98 14.15
CA ARG A 45 -12.27 -3.80 12.73
C ARG A 45 -12.76 -5.10 12.08
N ALA A 46 -13.90 -5.01 11.39
CA ALA A 46 -14.44 -6.13 10.62
C ALA A 46 -13.74 -6.27 9.25
N LEU A 47 -13.77 -7.47 8.67
CA LEU A 47 -13.12 -7.75 7.39
C LEU A 47 -13.70 -6.92 6.24
N ASP A 48 -15.02 -6.81 6.17
CA ASP A 48 -15.75 -6.03 5.17
C ASP A 48 -15.37 -4.55 5.21
N GLU A 49 -15.22 -3.99 6.41
CA GLU A 49 -14.75 -2.63 6.62
C GLU A 49 -13.34 -2.44 6.07
N VAL A 50 -12.39 -3.32 6.43
CA VAL A 50 -11.01 -3.24 5.95
C VAL A 50 -10.94 -3.35 4.42
N MET A 51 -11.72 -4.26 3.83
CA MET A 51 -11.80 -4.43 2.38
C MET A 51 -12.38 -3.18 1.69
N ALA A 52 -13.40 -2.55 2.28
CA ALA A 52 -14.00 -1.34 1.74
C ALA A 52 -13.01 -0.16 1.78
N VAL A 53 -12.26 0.01 2.87
CA VAL A 53 -11.23 1.05 2.98
C VAL A 53 -10.12 0.81 1.94
N TRP A 54 -9.64 -0.43 1.82
CA TRP A 54 -8.64 -0.79 0.81
C TRP A 54 -9.08 -0.42 -0.61
N GLN A 55 -10.32 -0.77 -0.98
CA GLN A 55 -10.88 -0.44 -2.29
C GLN A 55 -11.04 1.07 -2.49
N ALA A 56 -11.38 1.82 -1.44
CA ALA A 56 -11.48 3.26 -1.50
C ALA A 56 -10.12 3.93 -1.75
N GLU A 57 -9.05 3.46 -1.10
CA GLU A 57 -7.69 3.98 -1.34
C GLU A 57 -7.22 3.66 -2.78
N ILE A 58 -7.52 2.47 -3.31
CA ILE A 58 -7.24 2.12 -4.71
C ILE A 58 -7.98 3.07 -5.67
N ALA A 59 -9.28 3.27 -5.45
CA ALA A 59 -10.09 4.15 -6.28
C ALA A 59 -9.55 5.59 -6.25
N ARG A 60 -9.16 6.06 -5.06
CA ARG A 60 -8.57 7.37 -4.87
C ARG A 60 -7.24 7.52 -5.59
N GLY A 61 -6.37 6.51 -5.53
CA GLY A 61 -5.11 6.49 -6.26
C GLY A 61 -5.33 6.59 -7.77
N ARG A 62 -6.30 5.83 -8.31
CA ARG A 62 -6.67 5.87 -9.74
C ARG A 62 -7.16 7.25 -10.17
N GLU A 63 -7.97 7.92 -9.36
CA GLU A 63 -8.42 9.29 -9.64
C GLU A 63 -7.26 10.28 -9.73
N LEU A 64 -6.30 10.18 -8.80
CA LEU A 64 -5.18 11.12 -8.71
C LEU A 64 -4.20 11.00 -9.87
N ILE A 65 -4.09 9.83 -10.47
CA ILE A 65 -3.17 9.58 -11.60
C ILE A 65 -3.88 9.57 -12.96
N ALA A 66 -5.18 9.83 -13.02
CA ALA A 66 -5.99 9.63 -14.24
C ALA A 66 -5.49 10.45 -15.44
N ASP A 67 -5.05 11.69 -15.20
CA ASP A 67 -4.55 12.61 -16.22
C ASP A 67 -3.02 12.78 -16.19
N ALA A 68 -2.33 11.97 -15.38
CA ALA A 68 -0.88 12.07 -15.21
C ALA A 68 -0.11 11.35 -16.33
N SER A 69 1.05 11.92 -16.69
CA SER A 69 2.06 11.21 -17.45
C SER A 69 2.82 10.24 -16.54
N LEU A 70 3.28 9.12 -17.09
CA LEU A 70 4.15 8.18 -16.36
C LEU A 70 5.52 8.80 -16.01
N ASP A 71 5.90 9.90 -16.66
CA ASP A 71 7.14 10.62 -16.36
C ASP A 71 6.94 11.77 -15.36
N ASP A 72 5.69 12.04 -14.95
CA ASP A 72 5.41 12.95 -13.84
C ASP A 72 5.98 12.36 -12.54
N SER A 73 6.43 13.23 -11.64
CA SER A 73 7.16 12.82 -10.45
C SER A 73 6.46 13.24 -9.17
N GLY A 74 6.38 12.31 -8.23
CA GLY A 74 6.07 12.55 -6.82
C GLY A 74 7.34 12.86 -6.02
N ARG A 75 7.16 13.12 -4.73
CA ARG A 75 8.26 13.42 -3.81
C ARG A 75 8.20 12.50 -2.60
N LEU A 76 9.31 11.81 -2.34
CA LEU A 76 9.50 11.03 -1.13
C LEU A 76 9.65 11.95 0.10
N SER A 77 9.27 11.45 1.28
CA SER A 77 9.66 12.09 2.53
C SER A 77 11.19 12.09 2.69
N GLU A 78 11.72 12.96 3.55
CA GLU A 78 13.17 13.00 3.80
C GLU A 78 13.71 11.64 4.31
N GLN A 79 12.90 10.94 5.11
CA GLN A 79 13.25 9.62 5.63
C GLN A 79 13.32 8.56 4.51
N GLU A 80 12.34 8.54 3.62
CA GLU A 80 12.32 7.60 2.49
C GLU A 80 13.42 7.91 1.48
N ALA A 81 13.63 9.19 1.17
CA ALA A 81 14.69 9.64 0.26
C ALA A 81 16.09 9.26 0.76
N GLY A 82 16.31 9.22 2.08
CA GLY A 82 17.57 8.76 2.68
C GLY A 82 17.93 7.32 2.32
N HIS A 83 16.95 6.48 1.96
CA HIS A 83 17.17 5.09 1.54
C HIS A 83 17.36 4.95 0.02
N VAL A 84 16.70 5.81 -0.77
CA VAL A 84 16.67 5.74 -2.24
C VAL A 84 17.79 6.57 -2.88
N GLY A 85 18.29 7.60 -2.18
CA GLY A 85 19.36 8.49 -2.66
C GLY A 85 18.86 9.64 -3.56
N ASP A 86 17.56 9.70 -3.84
CA ASP A 86 16.88 10.78 -4.55
C ASP A 86 15.55 11.08 -3.84
N GLN A 87 15.10 12.33 -3.86
CA GLN A 87 13.79 12.74 -3.36
C GLN A 87 12.69 12.57 -4.41
N GLY A 88 13.03 12.54 -5.70
CA GLY A 88 12.06 12.41 -6.78
C GLY A 88 11.83 10.95 -7.18
N VAL A 89 10.56 10.58 -7.37
CA VAL A 89 10.19 9.29 -7.96
C VAL A 89 9.13 9.48 -9.03
N SER A 90 9.36 8.93 -10.22
CA SER A 90 8.39 9.01 -11.32
C SER A 90 7.16 8.12 -11.05
N LEU A 91 6.00 8.47 -11.60
CA LEU A 91 4.82 7.63 -11.57
C LEU A 91 5.10 6.26 -12.18
N ARG A 92 5.94 6.19 -13.22
CA ARG A 92 6.42 4.93 -13.79
C ARG A 92 7.09 4.05 -12.74
N TRP A 93 7.99 4.61 -11.95
CA TRP A 93 8.68 3.89 -10.89
C TRP A 93 7.67 3.42 -9.83
N ILE A 94 6.76 4.31 -9.40
CA ILE A 94 5.70 4.00 -8.44
C ILE A 94 4.85 2.82 -8.92
N MET A 95 4.41 2.83 -10.18
CA MET A 95 3.58 1.75 -10.73
C MET A 95 4.29 0.40 -10.76
N VAL A 96 5.59 0.38 -11.09
CA VAL A 96 6.40 -0.85 -11.04
C VAL A 96 6.57 -1.32 -9.60
N HIS A 97 6.84 -0.41 -8.68
CA HIS A 97 6.96 -0.73 -7.26
C HIS A 97 5.65 -1.28 -6.68
N MET A 98 4.50 -0.72 -7.04
CA MET A 98 3.19 -1.26 -6.63
C MET A 98 2.98 -2.69 -7.12
N ILE A 99 3.38 -3.03 -8.35
CA ILE A 99 3.32 -4.41 -8.85
C ILE A 99 4.21 -5.34 -8.01
N GLU A 100 5.42 -4.91 -7.67
CA GLU A 100 6.34 -5.67 -6.81
C GLU A 100 5.74 -5.89 -5.41
N GLU A 101 5.20 -4.84 -4.80
CA GLU A 101 4.57 -4.89 -3.47
C GLU A 101 3.40 -5.89 -3.45
N TYR A 102 2.48 -5.80 -4.41
CA TYR A 102 1.39 -6.77 -4.51
C TYR A 102 1.89 -8.20 -4.76
N ALA A 103 2.87 -8.40 -5.65
CA ALA A 103 3.43 -9.72 -5.92
C ALA A 103 4.10 -10.33 -4.67
N ARG A 104 4.90 -9.53 -3.96
CA ARG A 104 5.57 -9.92 -2.71
C ARG A 104 4.54 -10.33 -1.64
N HIS A 105 3.49 -9.55 -1.47
CA HIS A 105 2.46 -9.79 -0.47
C HIS A 105 1.49 -10.92 -0.83
N ASN A 106 1.24 -11.16 -2.12
CA ASN A 106 0.52 -12.36 -2.56
C ASN A 106 1.31 -13.63 -2.21
N GLY A 107 2.63 -13.64 -2.39
CA GLY A 107 3.46 -14.77 -1.95
C GLY A 107 3.38 -15.03 -0.44
N HIS A 108 3.29 -13.98 0.38
CA HIS A 108 3.02 -14.14 1.82
C HIS A 108 1.62 -14.69 2.10
N ALA A 109 0.60 -14.22 1.36
CA ALA A 109 -0.77 -14.71 1.49
C ALA A 109 -0.85 -16.21 1.17
N ASP A 110 -0.15 -16.67 0.13
CA ASP A 110 -0.10 -18.08 -0.28
C ASP A 110 0.48 -18.97 0.81
N VAL A 111 1.61 -18.59 1.40
CA VAL A 111 2.23 -19.35 2.51
C VAL A 111 1.30 -19.40 3.73
N ILE A 112 0.57 -18.30 4.01
CA ILE A 112 -0.40 -18.27 5.12
C ILE A 112 -1.60 -19.19 4.82
N ARG A 113 -2.13 -19.18 3.60
CA ARG A 113 -3.23 -20.04 3.16
C ARG A 113 -2.85 -21.51 3.22
N GLU A 114 -1.67 -21.87 2.72
CA GLU A 114 -1.15 -23.23 2.79
C GLU A 114 -1.14 -23.75 4.25
N ARG A 115 -0.78 -22.89 5.20
CA ARG A 115 -0.76 -23.23 6.64
C ARG A 115 -2.14 -23.28 7.29
N ILE A 116 -3.09 -22.47 6.84
CA ILE A 116 -4.43 -22.38 7.44
C ILE A 116 -5.36 -23.47 6.91
N ASP A 117 -5.37 -23.69 5.60
CA ASP A 117 -6.32 -24.61 4.98
C ASP A 117 -5.76 -25.43 3.81
N GLY A 118 -4.43 -25.44 3.63
CA GLY A 118 -3.76 -26.31 2.67
C GLY A 118 -3.86 -25.88 1.21
N VAL A 119 -4.50 -24.73 0.91
CA VAL A 119 -4.52 -24.17 -0.44
C VAL A 119 -3.16 -23.52 -0.73
N THR A 120 -2.48 -24.00 -1.77
CA THR A 120 -1.20 -23.44 -2.23
C THR A 120 -1.42 -22.30 -3.22
N GLY A 121 -0.40 -21.43 -3.34
CA GLY A 121 -0.36 -20.36 -4.34
C GLY A 121 -0.40 -20.84 -5.79
N ALA A 122 -0.70 -19.92 -6.72
CA ALA A 122 -0.81 -20.14 -8.16
C ALA A 122 0.29 -19.43 -8.94
#